data_AF-A0A535Y210-F1
#
_entry.id   AF-A0A535Y210-F1
#
_cell.length_a   1.000
_cell.length_b   1.000
_cell.length_c   1.000
_cell.angle_alpha   90.00
_cell.angle_beta   90.00
_cell.angle_gamma   90.00
#
_symmetry.space_group_name_H-M   'P 1'
#
loop_
_entity.id
_entity.type
_entity.pdbx_description
1 polymer ?
#
loop_
_entity_poly.entity_id
_entity_poly.type
_entity_poly.pdbx_seq_one_letter_code
_entity_poly.pdbx_strand_id
1 'polypeptide(L)'
;MTGGKVQQRIIRSRLGHTITLDDSDDQPSITITDKTGKNTIRLESSSNNLSIAVDGDVSLKAKGTVSIEGQSIQVKATNDLKLKGASADVEAQAGLTLKGGTADMEAQGPTTIKGATVSIN
;
A
#
# COMPACT_ATOMS: atom_id res chain seq x y z
N MET A 1 -13.91 -3.04 44.76
CA MET A 1 -14.74 -2.59 43.62
C MET A 1 -13.79 -2.08 42.55
N THR A 2 -13.34 -2.96 41.66
CA THR A 2 -12.58 -2.56 40.47
C THR A 2 -13.57 -1.85 39.54
N GLY A 3 -13.44 -0.53 39.40
CA GLY A 3 -14.24 0.22 38.43
C GLY A 3 -14.08 -0.41 37.05
N GLY A 4 -15.20 -0.64 36.34
CA GLY A 4 -15.16 -1.25 35.01
C GLY A 4 -14.19 -0.47 34.12
N LYS A 5 -13.21 -1.16 33.53
CA LYS A 5 -12.31 -0.55 32.55
C LYS A 5 -13.15 -0.11 31.35
N VAL A 6 -12.93 1.12 30.88
CA VAL A 6 -13.50 1.57 29.59
C VAL A 6 -12.67 0.94 28.49
N GLN A 7 -13.23 -0.05 27.80
CA GLN A 7 -12.53 -0.78 26.73
C GLN A 7 -12.56 -0.04 25.39
N GLN A 8 -13.58 0.78 25.13
CA GLN A 8 -13.71 1.48 23.86
C GLN A 8 -14.25 2.90 24.03
N ARG A 9 -13.71 3.82 23.24
CA ARG A 9 -14.25 5.17 23.04
C ARG A 9 -14.60 5.33 21.56
N ILE A 10 -15.84 5.72 21.26
CA ILE A 10 -16.35 5.82 19.89
C ILE A 10 -16.93 7.21 19.65
N ILE A 11 -16.45 7.90 18.62
CA ILE A 11 -17.10 9.08 18.05
C ILE A 11 -17.92 8.60 16.86
N ARG A 12 -19.25 8.75 16.93
CA ARG A 12 -20.18 8.32 15.88
C ARG A 12 -20.95 9.50 15.30
N SER A 13 -20.97 9.61 13.99
CA SER A 13 -21.80 10.59 13.26
C SER A 13 -23.26 10.14 13.16
N ARG A 14 -24.19 11.06 12.90
CA ARG A 14 -25.63 10.76 12.67
C ARG A 14 -25.86 9.71 11.57
N LEU A 15 -25.00 9.68 10.55
CA LEU A 15 -25.11 8.76 9.42
C LEU A 15 -24.40 7.42 9.64
N GLY A 16 -23.71 7.24 10.76
CA GLY A 16 -23.13 5.96 11.16
C GLY A 16 -21.63 5.81 10.98
N HIS A 17 -20.91 6.80 10.43
CA HIS A 17 -19.44 6.82 10.41
C HIS A 17 -18.86 6.83 11.84
N THR A 18 -17.75 6.14 12.06
CA THR A 18 -17.13 5.99 13.38
C THR A 18 -15.62 6.27 13.37
N ILE A 19 -15.16 6.86 14.47
CA ILE A 19 -13.76 6.82 14.91
C ILE A 19 -13.75 6.08 16.25
N THR A 20 -12.97 5.00 16.34
CA THR A 20 -12.92 4.12 17.51
C THR A 20 -11.50 4.07 18.05
N LEU A 21 -11.35 4.32 19.35
CA LEU A 21 -10.17 3.99 20.15
C LEU A 21 -10.52 2.76 20.97
N ASP A 22 -9.83 1.66 20.72
CA ASP A 22 -10.02 0.37 21.38
C ASP A 22 -8.82 0.10 22.29
N ASP A 23 -9.07 0.10 23.60
CA ASP A 23 -8.12 -0.16 24.68
C ASP A 23 -8.27 -1.61 25.20
N SER A 24 -8.95 -2.50 24.45
CA SER A 24 -9.10 -3.91 24.82
C SER A 24 -7.77 -4.62 24.98
N ASP A 25 -7.70 -5.53 25.96
CA ASP A 25 -6.47 -6.27 26.28
C ASP A 25 -6.10 -7.25 25.13
N ASP A 26 -7.07 -7.68 24.32
CA ASP A 26 -6.91 -8.63 23.21
C ASP A 26 -6.65 -7.99 21.85
N GLN A 27 -7.31 -6.88 21.50
CA GLN A 27 -7.21 -6.27 20.16
C GLN A 27 -7.17 -4.73 20.20
N PRO A 28 -6.19 -4.14 20.91
CA PRO A 28 -6.10 -2.69 21.01
C PRO A 28 -5.82 -2.06 19.63
N SER A 29 -6.58 -1.04 19.26
CA SER A 29 -6.52 -0.45 17.93
C SER A 29 -7.11 0.97 17.83
N ILE A 30 -6.75 1.68 16.76
CA ILE A 30 -7.39 2.93 16.35
C ILE A 30 -8.02 2.69 14.98
N THR A 31 -9.33 2.91 14.85
CA THR A 31 -10.07 2.61 13.61
C THR A 31 -10.93 3.80 13.16
N ILE A 32 -10.88 4.13 11.87
CA ILE A 32 -11.78 5.07 11.20
C ILE A 32 -12.56 4.28 10.15
N THR A 33 -13.88 4.27 10.25
CA THR A 33 -14.74 3.46 9.36
C THR A 33 -15.94 4.28 8.90
N ASP A 34 -16.26 4.16 7.61
CA ASP A 34 -17.47 4.76 7.07
C ASP A 34 -18.75 4.02 7.50
N LYS A 35 -19.93 4.57 7.17
CA LYS A 35 -21.20 3.94 7.54
C LYS A 35 -21.42 2.55 6.91
N THR A 36 -20.70 2.22 5.84
CA THR A 36 -20.88 0.96 5.11
C THR A 36 -19.98 -0.14 5.64
N GLY A 37 -18.93 0.20 6.40
CA GLY A 37 -17.92 -0.74 6.87
C GLY A 37 -16.85 -1.07 5.82
N LYS A 38 -17.07 -0.69 4.56
CA LYS A 38 -16.22 -1.06 3.42
C LYS A 38 -14.99 -0.18 3.29
N ASN A 39 -15.05 1.04 3.84
CA ASN A 39 -13.94 1.98 3.81
C ASN A 39 -13.40 2.15 5.23
N THR A 40 -12.21 1.61 5.47
CA THR A 40 -11.60 1.54 6.81
C THR A 40 -10.11 1.88 6.79
N ILE A 41 -9.68 2.66 7.78
CA ILE A 41 -8.27 2.85 8.16
C ILE A 41 -8.12 2.29 9.57
N ARG A 42 -7.18 1.36 9.79
CA ARG A 42 -6.99 0.70 11.08
C ARG A 42 -5.52 0.58 11.44
N LEU A 43 -5.18 1.08 12.63
CA LEU A 43 -3.88 0.90 13.27
C LEU A 43 -4.06 -0.14 14.39
N GLU A 44 -3.38 -1.27 14.27
CA GLU A 44 -3.41 -2.35 15.27
C GLU A 44 -2.17 -2.29 16.15
N SER A 45 -2.37 -2.09 17.46
CA SER A 45 -1.26 -1.91 18.40
C SER A 45 -0.61 -3.24 18.80
N SER A 46 -1.33 -4.35 18.73
CA SER A 46 -0.79 -5.69 19.05
C SER A 46 0.21 -6.19 17.99
N SER A 47 -0.07 -5.90 16.72
CA SER A 47 0.74 -6.34 15.57
C SER A 47 1.61 -5.22 14.97
N ASN A 48 1.46 -3.97 15.44
CA ASN A 48 2.04 -2.76 14.86
C ASN A 48 1.72 -2.61 13.35
N ASN A 49 0.49 -2.99 12.97
CA ASN A 49 0.05 -3.00 11.57
C ASN A 49 -0.81 -1.77 11.25
N LEU A 50 -0.61 -1.20 10.06
CA LEU A 50 -1.53 -0.25 9.46
C LEU A 50 -2.20 -0.90 8.24
N SER A 51 -3.53 -0.89 8.21
CA SER A 51 -4.32 -1.32 7.06
C SER A 51 -5.25 -0.21 6.57
N ILE A 52 -5.39 -0.12 5.24
CA ILE A 52 -6.31 0.75 4.54
C ILE A 52 -7.09 -0.11 3.55
N ALA A 53 -8.40 -0.20 3.72
CA ALA A 53 -9.30 -0.97 2.86
C ALA A 53 -10.39 -0.06 2.31
N VAL A 54 -10.63 -0.12 1.00
CA VAL A 54 -11.57 0.73 0.27
C VAL A 54 -12.17 -0.09 -0.88
N ASP A 55 -13.50 -0.03 -1.06
CA ASP A 55 -14.21 -0.74 -2.14
C ASP A 55 -14.10 -0.02 -3.50
N GLY A 56 -13.88 1.30 -3.45
CA GLY A 56 -13.69 2.15 -4.62
C GLY A 56 -12.22 2.55 -4.83
N ASP A 57 -12.02 3.69 -5.49
CA ASP A 57 -10.70 4.18 -5.85
C ASP A 57 -9.95 4.81 -4.66
N VAL A 58 -8.62 4.65 -4.66
CA VAL A 58 -7.71 5.38 -3.76
C VAL A 58 -6.81 6.28 -4.60
N SER A 59 -6.75 7.57 -4.27
CA SER A 59 -5.93 8.57 -4.98
C SER A 59 -4.91 9.21 -4.03
N LEU A 60 -3.63 8.95 -4.25
CA LEU A 60 -2.52 9.56 -3.52
C LEU A 60 -1.89 10.64 -4.40
N LYS A 61 -2.01 11.91 -3.98
CA LYS A 61 -1.47 13.07 -4.71
C LYS A 61 -0.62 13.92 -3.79
N ALA A 62 0.63 14.14 -4.17
CA ALA A 62 1.56 15.02 -3.49
C ALA A 62 2.20 15.98 -4.49
N LYS A 63 2.43 17.24 -4.08
CA LYS A 63 3.20 18.20 -4.88
C LYS A 63 4.71 17.97 -4.76
N GLY A 64 5.15 17.40 -3.63
CA GLY A 64 6.53 16.99 -3.39
C GLY A 64 6.71 15.48 -3.57
N THR A 65 7.69 14.93 -2.86
CA THR A 65 8.06 13.52 -2.94
C THR A 65 7.12 12.62 -2.14
N VAL A 66 6.82 11.43 -2.67
CA VAL A 66 6.26 10.30 -1.93
C VAL A 66 7.36 9.25 -1.79
N SER A 67 7.81 8.96 -0.56
CA SER A 67 8.77 7.88 -0.29
C SER A 67 8.05 6.64 0.24
N ILE A 68 8.47 5.46 -0.23
CA ILE A 68 7.96 4.16 0.21
C ILE A 68 9.16 3.26 0.46
N GLU A 69 9.38 2.90 1.72
CA GLU A 69 10.52 2.11 2.16
C GLU A 69 10.04 0.95 3.04
N GLY A 70 10.65 -0.22 2.89
CA GLY A 70 10.31 -1.40 3.67
C GLY A 70 11.24 -2.56 3.34
N GLN A 71 11.30 -3.55 4.24
CA GLN A 71 12.08 -4.77 4.01
C GLN A 71 11.60 -5.54 2.77
N SER A 72 10.30 -5.46 2.48
CA SER A 72 9.71 -5.99 1.26
C SER A 72 8.58 -5.07 0.79
N ILE A 73 8.44 -4.90 -0.53
CA ILE A 73 7.37 -4.14 -1.16
C ILE A 73 6.74 -5.04 -2.23
N GLN A 74 5.41 -5.19 -2.18
CA GLN A 74 4.65 -5.98 -3.14
C GLN A 74 3.58 -5.11 -3.78
N VAL A 75 3.57 -5.05 -5.11
CA VAL A 75 2.60 -4.30 -5.90
C VAL A 75 1.92 -5.26 -6.86
N LYS A 76 0.59 -5.32 -6.81
CA LYS A 76 -0.22 -6.20 -7.67
C LYS A 76 -1.37 -5.41 -8.27
N ALA A 77 -1.54 -5.53 -9.58
CA ALA A 77 -2.71 -5.07 -10.32
C ALA A 77 -3.29 -6.24 -11.11
N THR A 78 -4.62 -6.38 -11.12
CA THR A 78 -5.31 -7.46 -11.85
C THR A 78 -5.48 -7.14 -13.33
N ASN A 79 -5.71 -5.88 -13.66
CA ASN A 79 -5.92 -5.42 -15.03
C ASN A 79 -4.61 -4.81 -15.57
N ASP A 80 -4.32 -3.57 -15.22
CA ASP A 80 -3.18 -2.82 -15.72
C ASP A 80 -2.32 -2.23 -14.58
N LEU A 81 -1.00 -2.27 -14.75
CA LEU A 81 -0.05 -1.44 -13.99
C LEU A 81 0.60 -0.43 -14.94
N LYS A 82 0.43 0.87 -14.69
CA LYS A 82 1.00 1.95 -15.51
C LYS A 82 1.96 2.80 -14.67
N LEU A 83 3.23 2.82 -15.09
CA LEU A 83 4.30 3.59 -14.46
C LEU A 83 4.78 4.64 -15.45
N LYS A 84 4.64 5.92 -15.11
CA LYS A 84 5.04 7.05 -15.99
C LYS A 84 5.85 8.06 -15.18
N GLY A 85 6.97 8.49 -15.75
CA GLY A 85 7.83 9.52 -15.20
C GLY A 85 8.73 10.08 -16.31
N ALA A 86 9.38 11.20 -16.05
CA ALA A 86 10.38 11.74 -17.00
C ALA A 86 11.61 10.81 -17.10
N SER A 87 11.96 10.15 -15.99
CA SER A 87 13.00 9.12 -15.90
C SER A 87 12.57 8.05 -14.90
N ALA A 88 13.14 6.86 -15.03
CA ALA A 88 12.99 5.77 -14.07
C ALA A 88 14.36 5.13 -13.83
N ASP A 89 14.66 4.84 -12.57
CA ASP A 89 15.85 4.10 -12.15
C ASP A 89 15.38 2.87 -11.36
N VAL A 90 15.88 1.70 -11.76
CA VAL A 90 15.49 0.40 -11.21
C VAL A 90 16.74 -0.41 -10.98
N GLU A 91 17.19 -0.47 -9.73
CA GLU A 91 18.38 -1.20 -9.32
C GLU A 91 17.99 -2.44 -8.48
N ALA A 92 18.56 -3.59 -8.83
CA ALA A 92 18.45 -4.81 -8.05
C ALA A 92 19.83 -5.44 -7.88
N GLN A 93 20.30 -5.56 -6.63
CA GLN A 93 21.65 -6.01 -6.33
C GLN A 93 21.85 -7.52 -6.59
N ALA A 94 20.86 -8.35 -6.24
CA ALA A 94 20.95 -9.80 -6.39
C ALA A 94 20.49 -10.28 -7.78
N GLY A 95 19.42 -9.70 -8.30
CA GLY A 95 18.88 -10.06 -9.61
C GLY A 95 17.56 -9.37 -9.90
N LEU A 96 17.28 -9.18 -11.19
CA LEU A 96 16.05 -8.59 -11.71
C LEU A 96 15.38 -9.59 -12.65
N THR A 97 14.08 -9.82 -12.49
CA THR A 97 13.30 -10.73 -13.34
C THR A 97 12.06 -10.03 -13.85
N LEU A 98 11.90 -9.96 -15.18
CA LEU A 98 10.70 -9.47 -15.85
C LEU A 98 10.10 -10.62 -16.65
N LYS A 99 8.81 -10.89 -16.44
CA LYS A 99 8.06 -11.95 -17.15
C LYS A 99 6.81 -11.35 -17.75
N GLY A 100 6.54 -11.68 -19.00
CA GLY A 100 5.33 -11.29 -19.72
C GLY A 100 5.12 -12.24 -20.89
N GLY A 101 3.89 -12.30 -21.43
CA GLY A 101 3.63 -13.04 -22.67
C GLY A 101 4.30 -12.38 -23.87
N THR A 102 4.34 -11.04 -23.88
CA THR A 102 5.05 -10.20 -24.84
C THR A 102 5.78 -9.08 -24.09
N ALA A 103 6.83 -8.52 -24.71
CA ALA A 103 7.56 -7.38 -24.18
C ALA A 103 8.02 -6.49 -25.32
N ASP A 104 7.56 -5.24 -25.32
CA ASP A 104 7.97 -4.21 -26.28
C ASP A 104 8.89 -3.20 -25.56
N MET A 105 10.04 -2.91 -26.16
CA MET A 105 11.01 -1.94 -25.64
C MET A 105 11.39 -0.95 -26.74
N GLU A 106 10.94 0.29 -26.56
CA GLU A 106 11.17 1.38 -27.51
C GLU A 106 12.00 2.49 -26.86
N ALA A 107 13.09 2.89 -27.53
CA ALA A 107 13.87 4.06 -27.16
C ALA A 107 14.08 4.94 -28.40
N GLN A 108 13.90 6.25 -28.25
CA GLN A 108 14.19 7.21 -29.34
C GLN A 108 15.70 7.38 -29.56
N GLY A 109 16.49 7.15 -28.51
CA GLY A 109 17.94 7.13 -28.53
C GLY A 109 18.49 5.71 -28.47
N PRO A 110 19.81 5.55 -28.23
CA PRO A 110 20.42 4.24 -28.14
C PRO A 110 19.93 3.44 -26.93
N THR A 111 19.54 2.18 -27.17
CA THR A 111 19.33 1.19 -26.11
C THR A 111 20.65 0.48 -25.82
N THR A 112 21.08 0.43 -24.56
CA THR A 112 22.29 -0.29 -24.13
C THR A 112 21.91 -1.43 -23.20
N ILE A 113 22.32 -2.65 -23.54
CA ILE A 113 22.15 -3.83 -22.70
C ILE A 113 23.55 -4.42 -22.47
N LYS A 114 23.94 -4.56 -21.20
CA LYS A 114 25.23 -5.12 -20.80
C LYS A 114 25.01 -6.35 -19.92
N GLY A 115 25.74 -7.42 -20.22
CA GLY A 115 25.80 -8.63 -19.42
C GLY A 115 26.99 -9.46 -19.87
N ALA A 116 27.55 -10.29 -18.98
CA ALA A 116 28.58 -11.25 -19.37
C ALA A 116 28.07 -12.21 -20.45
N THR A 117 26.76 -12.46 -20.49
CA THR A 117 26.06 -13.19 -21.55
C THR A 117 24.73 -12.50 -21.82
N VAL A 118 24.40 -12.34 -23.10
CA VAL A 118 23.07 -11.89 -23.55
C VAL A 118 22.52 -12.98 -24.47
N SER A 119 21.46 -13.64 -24.03
CA SER A 119 20.77 -14.67 -24.81
C SER A 119 19.53 -14.08 -25.44
N ILE A 120 19.42 -14.21 -26.77
CA ILE A 120 18.23 -13.88 -27.56
C ILE A 120 17.91 -15.14 -28.35
N ASN A 121 16.69 -15.65 -28.22
CA ASN A 121 16.24 -16.89 -28.84
C ASN A 121 14.94 -16.70 -29.62
#